data_AF-A0A2G6DKC0-F1
#
_entry.id   AF-A0A2G6DKC0-F1
#
_cell.length_a   1.000
_cell.length_b   1.000
_cell.length_c   1.000
_cell.angle_alpha   90.00
_cell.angle_beta   90.00
_cell.angle_gamma   90.00
#
_symmetry.space_group_name_H-M   'P 1'
#
loop_
_entity.id
_entity.type
_entity.pdbx_description
1 polymer ?
#
loop_
_entity_poly.entity_id
_entity_poly.type
_entity_poly.pdbx_seq_one_letter_code
_entity_poly.pdbx_strand_id
1 'polypeptide(L)'
;MGILGCFLVTGTDSEIFSLSEGLLWGLVCGFAFAIFNIIGNYCKEKNIESSTITFYSFFFSSIIWLCIFPFTSITEISITCENTSYIFFISVIATIIPYWLLLHGLRYVDALPATIIGMLDPIAAGIVAYILIGEEISMINCLGILLVMFAVILSTHRNRIDI
;
A
#
# COMPACT_ATOMS: atom_id res chain seq x y z
N MET A 1 -4.11 18.52 -0.15
CA MET A 1 -2.77 18.61 -0.77
C MET A 1 -2.22 17.22 -1.08
N GLY A 2 -2.06 16.31 -0.10
CA GLY A 2 -1.63 14.92 -0.38
C GLY A 2 -2.51 14.17 -1.38
N ILE A 3 -3.83 14.20 -1.24
CA ILE A 3 -4.78 13.55 -2.18
C ILE A 3 -4.65 14.11 -3.62
N LEU A 4 -4.50 15.43 -3.74
CA LEU A 4 -4.28 16.12 -5.02
C LEU A 4 -2.90 15.77 -5.63
N GLY A 5 -1.88 15.58 -4.79
CA GLY A 5 -0.55 15.15 -5.21
C GLY A 5 -0.55 13.70 -5.70
N CYS A 6 -1.19 12.77 -4.97
CA CYS A 6 -1.38 11.40 -5.42
C CYS A 6 -2.13 11.34 -6.75
N PHE A 7 -3.18 12.15 -6.89
CA PHE A 7 -3.95 12.25 -8.13
C PHE A 7 -3.10 12.71 -9.33
N LEU A 8 -2.19 13.67 -9.14
CA LEU A 8 -1.27 14.10 -10.20
C LEU A 8 -0.23 13.03 -10.54
N VAL A 9 0.26 12.26 -9.57
CA VAL A 9 1.25 11.19 -9.79
C VAL A 9 0.65 10.00 -10.54
N THR A 10 -0.62 9.69 -10.31
CA THR A 10 -1.32 8.57 -10.98
C THR A 10 -1.82 8.91 -12.39
N GLY A 11 -1.63 10.14 -12.87
CA GLY A 11 -2.02 10.58 -14.21
C GLY A 11 -3.41 11.21 -14.29
N THR A 12 -3.59 12.12 -15.25
CA THR A 12 -4.82 12.88 -15.53
C THR A 12 -5.64 12.28 -16.68
N ASP A 13 -5.51 10.98 -16.94
CA ASP A 13 -6.28 10.35 -18.01
C ASP A 13 -7.75 10.26 -17.58
N SER A 14 -8.62 10.87 -18.39
CA SER A 14 -10.07 10.97 -18.14
C SER A 14 -10.78 9.61 -18.07
N GLU A 15 -10.10 8.52 -18.43
CA GLU A 15 -10.57 7.14 -18.24
C GLU A 15 -10.63 6.72 -16.77
N ILE A 16 -9.85 7.34 -15.88
CA ILE A 16 -9.85 7.08 -14.43
C ILE A 16 -11.20 7.47 -13.79
N PHE A 17 -11.91 8.43 -14.38
CA PHE A 17 -13.26 8.84 -13.95
C PHE A 17 -14.39 8.08 -14.63
N SER A 18 -14.08 7.18 -15.57
CA SER A 18 -15.07 6.17 -15.93
C SER A 18 -15.36 5.37 -14.67
N LEU A 19 -16.64 5.21 -14.32
CA LEU A 19 -17.07 4.47 -13.14
C LEU A 19 -16.88 2.96 -13.41
N SER A 20 -15.62 2.58 -13.64
CA SER A 20 -15.16 1.25 -13.95
C SER A 20 -15.14 0.42 -12.67
N GLU A 21 -15.35 -0.88 -12.81
CA GLU A 21 -15.31 -1.85 -11.71
C GLU A 21 -14.01 -1.75 -10.90
N GLY A 22 -12.90 -1.38 -11.54
CA GLY A 22 -11.60 -1.17 -10.89
C GLY A 22 -11.60 -0.06 -9.82
N LEU A 23 -12.33 1.04 -10.03
CA LEU A 23 -12.39 2.13 -9.06
C LEU A 23 -13.12 1.71 -7.77
N LEU A 24 -14.20 0.92 -7.93
CA LEU A 24 -14.94 0.34 -6.81
C LEU A 24 -14.05 -0.62 -6.00
N TRP A 25 -13.34 -1.54 -6.68
CA TRP A 25 -12.40 -2.45 -6.03
C TRP A 25 -11.25 -1.71 -5.34
N GLY A 26 -10.74 -0.63 -5.94
CA GLY A 26 -9.71 0.22 -5.33
C GLY A 26 -10.19 0.92 -4.04
N LEU A 27 -11.41 1.46 -4.04
CA LEU A 27 -12.02 2.05 -2.85
C LEU A 27 -12.25 1.03 -1.75
N VAL A 28 -12.76 -0.15 -2.09
CA VAL A 28 -12.94 -1.26 -1.13
C VAL A 28 -11.60 -1.69 -0.55
N CYS A 29 -10.55 -1.77 -1.37
CA CYS A 29 -9.19 -2.07 -0.91
C CYS A 29 -8.67 -1.02 0.07
N GLY A 30 -8.77 0.27 -0.26
CA GLY A 30 -8.36 1.35 0.63
C GLY A 30 -9.12 1.37 1.95
N PHE A 31 -10.42 1.11 1.92
CA PHE A 31 -11.26 0.99 3.12
C PHE A 31 -10.87 -0.21 3.98
N ALA A 32 -10.65 -1.38 3.36
CA ALA A 32 -10.18 -2.58 4.07
C ALA A 32 -8.80 -2.35 4.72
N PHE A 33 -7.89 -1.66 4.02
CA PHE A 33 -6.57 -1.29 4.54
C PHE A 33 -6.65 -0.31 5.71
N ALA A 34 -7.59 0.64 5.69
CA ALA A 34 -7.83 1.54 6.82
C ALA A 34 -8.33 0.77 8.04
N ILE A 35 -9.29 -0.15 7.88
CA ILE A 35 -9.78 -1.03 8.95
C ILE A 35 -8.63 -1.89 9.50
N PHE A 36 -7.80 -2.47 8.64
CA PHE A 36 -6.64 -3.26 9.05
C PHE A 36 -5.69 -2.47 9.95
N ASN A 37 -5.38 -1.23 9.59
CA ASN A 37 -4.53 -0.35 10.42
C ASN A 37 -5.21 0.02 11.75
N ILE A 38 -6.52 0.28 11.77
CA ILE A 38 -7.28 0.56 13.01
C ILE A 38 -7.24 -0.66 13.94
N ILE A 39 -7.49 -1.86 13.42
CA ILE A 39 -7.40 -3.11 14.19
C ILE A 39 -5.97 -3.32 14.70
N GLY A 40 -4.96 -3.08 13.87
CA GLY A 40 -3.55 -3.13 14.28
C GLY A 40 -3.25 -2.21 15.47
N ASN A 41 -3.74 -0.97 15.44
CA ASN A 41 -3.60 -0.02 16.54
C ASN A 41 -4.39 -0.43 17.80
N TYR A 42 -5.61 -0.96 17.65
CA TYR A 42 -6.39 -1.46 18.78
C TYR A 42 -5.74 -2.69 19.44
N CYS A 43 -5.19 -3.60 18.65
CA CYS A 43 -4.45 -4.76 19.15
C CYS A 43 -3.15 -4.36 19.86
N LYS A 44 -2.51 -3.26 19.43
CA LYS A 44 -1.37 -2.64 20.15
C LYS A 44 -1.79 -2.20 21.56
N GLU A 45 -2.92 -1.52 21.74
CA GLU A 45 -3.41 -1.11 23.06
C GLU A 45 -3.62 -2.30 24.01
N LYS A 46 -3.95 -3.47 23.46
CA LYS A 46 -4.09 -4.73 24.19
C LYS A 46 -2.79 -5.53 24.36
N ASN A 47 -1.62 -4.98 24.00
CA ASN A 47 -0.32 -5.64 24.05
C ASN A 47 -0.26 -6.97 23.27
N ILE A 48 -1.02 -7.10 22.19
CA ILE A 48 -0.96 -8.28 21.31
C ILE A 48 0.29 -8.15 20.43
N GLU A 49 0.99 -9.27 20.23
CA GLU A 49 2.20 -9.31 19.41
C GLU A 49 1.90 -9.11 17.92
N SER A 50 2.67 -8.29 17.21
CA SER A 50 2.51 -8.02 15.77
C SER A 50 2.56 -9.29 14.92
N SER A 51 3.38 -10.26 15.33
CA SER A 51 3.53 -11.57 14.68
C SER A 51 2.21 -12.35 14.69
N THR A 52 1.47 -12.31 15.79
CA THR A 52 0.17 -12.99 15.94
C THR A 52 -0.88 -12.40 15.02
N ILE A 53 -0.95 -11.06 14.94
CA ILE A 53 -1.90 -10.35 14.07
C ILE A 53 -1.62 -10.70 12.61
N THR A 54 -0.35 -10.60 12.19
CA THR A 54 0.09 -10.90 10.82
C THR A 54 -0.24 -12.34 10.44
N PHE A 55 0.02 -13.30 11.34
CA PHE A 55 -0.29 -14.72 11.12
C PHE A 55 -1.79 -14.95 10.92
N TYR A 56 -2.64 -14.44 11.80
CA TYR A 56 -4.09 -14.61 11.65
C TYR A 56 -4.63 -13.93 10.38
N SER A 57 -4.15 -12.73 10.05
CA SER A 57 -4.55 -12.02 8.83
C SER A 57 -4.22 -12.81 7.56
N PHE A 58 -3.00 -13.35 7.45
CA PHE A 58 -2.63 -14.18 6.29
C PHE A 58 -3.34 -15.54 6.29
N PHE A 59 -3.57 -16.13 7.46
CA PHE A 59 -4.29 -17.39 7.56
C PHE A 59 -5.74 -17.28 7.06
N PHE A 60 -6.48 -16.26 7.53
CA PHE A 60 -7.84 -16.01 7.04
C PHE A 60 -7.86 -15.59 5.57
N SER A 61 -6.91 -14.77 5.14
CA SER A 61 -6.76 -14.39 3.74
C SER A 61 -6.56 -15.61 2.84
N SER A 62 -5.71 -16.56 3.25
CA SER A 62 -5.49 -17.81 2.53
C SER A 62 -6.76 -18.65 2.42
N ILE A 63 -7.56 -18.75 3.48
CA ILE A 63 -8.84 -19.50 3.46
C ILE A 63 -9.83 -18.84 2.50
N ILE A 64 -9.97 -17.52 2.56
CA ILE A 64 -10.88 -16.77 1.69
C ILE A 64 -10.47 -16.97 0.22
N TRP A 65 -9.18 -16.84 -0.10
CA TRP A 65 -8.68 -17.04 -1.45
C TRP A 65 -8.82 -18.48 -1.93
N LEU A 66 -8.68 -19.48 -1.06
CA LEU A 66 -8.96 -20.87 -1.40
C LEU A 66 -10.44 -21.09 -1.76
N CYS A 67 -11.36 -20.41 -1.09
CA CYS A 67 -12.79 -20.47 -1.41
C CYS A 67 -13.15 -19.72 -2.70
N ILE A 68 -12.40 -18.66 -3.05
CA ILE A 68 -12.61 -17.86 -4.26
C ILE A 68 -11.97 -18.51 -5.49
N PHE A 69 -10.84 -19.22 -5.31
CA PHE A 69 -10.10 -19.90 -6.37
C PHE A 69 -10.98 -20.68 -7.38
N PRO A 70 -11.94 -21.53 -6.96
CA PRO A 70 -12.80 -22.27 -7.91
C PRO A 70 -13.72 -21.38 -8.77
N PHE A 71 -13.92 -20.12 -8.41
CA PHE A 71 -14.71 -19.16 -9.19
C PHE A 71 -13.86 -18.32 -10.15
N THR A 72 -12.53 -18.47 -10.11
CA THR A 72 -11.63 -17.78 -11.03
C THR A 72 -11.46 -18.56 -12.33
N SER A 73 -11.29 -17.86 -13.44
CA SER A 73 -11.10 -18.45 -14.78
C SER A 73 -9.71 -19.08 -14.99
N ILE A 74 -8.95 -19.29 -13.91
CA ILE A 74 -7.57 -19.79 -13.95
C ILE A 74 -7.64 -21.32 -13.94
N THR A 75 -7.55 -21.93 -15.12
CA THR A 75 -7.69 -23.38 -15.30
C THR A 75 -6.36 -24.14 -15.21
N GLU A 76 -5.23 -23.49 -15.48
CA GLU A 76 -3.90 -24.11 -15.39
C GLU A 76 -2.87 -23.14 -14.82
N ILE A 77 -2.10 -23.60 -13.82
CA ILE A 77 -0.93 -22.88 -13.31
C ILE A 77 0.30 -23.66 -13.76
N SER A 78 1.12 -23.05 -14.61
CA SER A 78 2.41 -23.61 -14.99
C SER A 78 3.35 -23.55 -13.77
N ILE A 79 3.54 -24.71 -13.13
CA ILE A 79 4.48 -24.86 -12.01
C ILE A 79 5.89 -25.02 -12.59
N THR A 80 6.46 -23.91 -13.02
CA THR A 80 7.86 -23.80 -13.44
C THR A 80 8.69 -23.27 -12.27
N CYS A 81 9.95 -23.70 -12.12
CA CYS A 81 10.84 -23.20 -11.06
C CYS A 81 10.93 -21.66 -11.04
N GLU A 82 10.91 -21.04 -12.22
CA GLU A 82 10.91 -19.58 -12.35
C GLU A 82 9.64 -18.97 -11.73
N ASN A 83 8.45 -19.42 -12.12
CA ASN A 83 7.18 -18.93 -11.59
C ASN A 83 7.07 -19.13 -10.07
N THR A 84 7.49 -20.29 -9.56
CA THR A 84 7.52 -20.54 -8.11
C THR A 84 8.47 -19.57 -7.39
N SER A 85 9.61 -19.24 -8.00
CA SER A 85 10.54 -18.27 -7.42
C SER A 85 9.95 -16.85 -7.34
N TYR A 86 9.23 -16.40 -8.37
CA TYR A 86 8.55 -15.11 -8.35
C TYR A 86 7.40 -15.07 -7.33
N ILE A 87 6.60 -16.14 -7.24
CA ILE A 87 5.53 -16.25 -6.23
C ILE A 87 6.13 -16.18 -4.82
N PHE A 88 7.23 -16.90 -4.58
CA PHE A 88 7.90 -16.88 -3.28
C PHE A 88 8.46 -15.49 -2.95
N PHE A 89 9.11 -14.84 -3.92
CA PHE A 89 9.65 -13.50 -3.77
C PHE A 89 8.56 -12.49 -3.41
N ILE A 90 7.46 -12.46 -4.17
CA ILE A 90 6.34 -11.53 -3.94
C ILE A 90 5.66 -11.83 -2.58
N SER A 91 5.43 -13.10 -2.27
CA SER A 91 4.74 -13.48 -1.03
C SER A 91 5.57 -13.12 0.21
N VAL A 92 6.86 -13.44 0.23
CA VAL A 92 7.69 -13.23 1.42
C VAL A 92 8.25 -11.81 1.48
N ILE A 93 8.95 -11.40 0.42
CA ILE A 93 9.72 -10.15 0.40
C ILE A 93 8.82 -8.94 0.17
N ALA A 94 7.83 -9.05 -0.71
CA ALA A 94 6.95 -7.92 -1.04
C ALA A 94 5.66 -7.86 -0.19
N THR A 95 5.31 -8.95 0.53
CA THR A 95 4.05 -9.00 1.29
C THR A 95 4.29 -9.27 2.78
N ILE A 96 4.74 -10.45 3.18
CA ILE A 96 4.83 -10.82 4.61
C ILE A 96 5.76 -9.87 5.38
N ILE A 97 6.96 -9.61 4.86
CA ILE A 97 7.94 -8.75 5.54
C ILE A 97 7.42 -7.30 5.66
N PRO A 98 6.96 -6.64 4.58
CA PRO A 98 6.42 -5.28 4.67
C PRO A 98 5.21 -5.16 5.60
N TYR A 99 4.25 -6.10 5.56
CA TYR A 99 3.09 -6.06 6.45
C TYR A 99 3.45 -6.30 7.91
N TRP A 100 4.40 -7.20 8.19
CA TRP A 100 4.90 -7.40 9.55
C TRP A 100 5.63 -6.15 10.06
N LEU A 101 6.47 -5.53 9.21
CA LEU A 101 7.18 -4.30 9.54
C LEU A 101 6.23 -3.11 9.71
N LEU A 102 5.14 -3.04 8.94
CA LEU A 102 4.06 -2.05 9.09
C LEU A 102 3.41 -2.19 10.47
N LEU A 103 2.95 -3.39 10.83
CA LEU A 103 2.32 -3.65 12.13
C LEU A 103 3.29 -3.47 13.30
N HIS A 104 4.58 -3.76 13.09
CA HIS A 104 5.62 -3.47 14.08
C HIS A 104 5.86 -1.96 14.20
N GLY A 105 5.96 -1.25 13.08
CA GLY A 105 6.14 0.19 13.00
C GLY A 105 5.00 0.98 13.64
N LEU A 106 3.75 0.55 13.44
CA LEU A 106 2.57 1.12 14.12
C LEU A 106 2.70 1.13 15.66
N ARG A 107 3.54 0.27 16.24
CA ARG A 107 3.80 0.25 17.69
C ARG A 107 4.67 1.43 18.15
N TYR A 108 5.54 1.95 17.29
CA TYR A 108 6.54 2.96 17.62
C TYR A 108 6.31 4.32 16.95
N VAL A 109 5.38 4.38 15.99
CA VAL A 109 5.19 5.55 15.12
C VAL A 109 3.94 6.31 15.56
N ASP A 110 4.13 7.53 16.05
CA ASP A 110 3.05 8.49 16.27
C ASP A 110 2.39 8.89 14.93
N ALA A 111 1.16 9.42 14.98
CA ALA A 111 0.36 9.72 13.76
C ALA A 111 1.12 10.54 12.70
N LEU A 112 2.06 11.39 13.11
CA LEU A 112 2.85 12.26 12.21
C LEU A 112 3.83 11.47 11.32
N PRO A 113 4.83 10.72 11.85
CA PRO A 113 5.72 9.91 11.00
C PRO A 113 4.98 8.85 10.17
N ALA A 114 3.85 8.31 10.63
CA ALA A 114 3.03 7.39 9.82
C ALA A 114 2.48 8.07 8.57
N THR A 115 1.99 9.30 8.70
CA THR A 115 1.46 10.08 7.58
C THR A 115 2.56 10.46 6.58
N ILE A 116 3.77 10.75 7.07
CA ILE A 116 4.94 11.05 6.24
C ILE A 116 5.35 9.83 5.40
N ILE A 117 5.45 8.66 6.05
CA ILE A 117 5.80 7.39 5.38
C ILE A 117 4.74 7.04 4.31
N GLY A 118 3.45 7.20 4.63
CA GLY A 118 2.37 6.92 3.67
C GLY A 118 2.38 7.84 2.44
N MET A 119 2.86 9.08 2.56
CA MET A 119 3.03 9.98 1.41
C MET A 119 4.29 9.69 0.60
N LEU A 120 5.30 9.04 1.18
CA LEU A 120 6.50 8.61 0.48
C LEU A 120 6.26 7.37 -0.40
N ASP A 121 5.28 6.55 -0.04
CA ASP A 121 4.92 5.32 -0.76
C ASP A 121 4.63 5.53 -2.27
N PRO A 122 3.75 6.46 -2.70
CA PRO A 122 3.51 6.71 -4.13
C PRO A 122 4.74 7.27 -4.86
N ILE A 123 5.62 8.00 -4.16
CA ILE A 123 6.86 8.53 -4.74
C ILE A 123 7.84 7.38 -4.98
N ALA A 124 8.03 6.52 -3.98
CA ALA A 124 8.88 5.33 -4.11
C ALA A 124 8.36 4.42 -5.22
N ALA A 125 7.04 4.17 -5.28
CA ALA A 125 6.42 3.39 -6.33
C ALA A 125 6.72 3.97 -7.74
N GLY A 126 6.57 5.28 -7.94
CA GLY A 126 6.87 5.93 -9.21
C GLY A 126 8.34 5.83 -9.62
N ILE A 127 9.28 5.99 -8.67
CA ILE A 127 10.73 5.85 -8.95
C ILE A 127 11.08 4.40 -9.30
N VAL A 128 10.53 3.44 -8.55
CA VAL A 128 10.75 2.01 -8.77
C VAL A 128 10.19 1.57 -10.13
N ALA A 129 9.00 2.08 -10.52
CA ALA A 129 8.42 1.85 -11.83
C ALA A 129 9.31 2.41 -12.96
N TYR A 130 9.83 3.63 -12.83
CA TYR A 130 10.78 4.20 -13.79
C TYR A 130 12.04 3.32 -13.97
N ILE A 131 12.63 2.84 -12.86
CA ILE A 131 13.89 2.09 -12.91
C ILE A 131 13.69 0.65 -13.44
N LEU A 132 12.65 -0.06 -12.98
CA LEU A 132 12.45 -1.49 -13.29
C LEU A 132 11.61 -1.72 -14.53
N ILE A 133 10.59 -0.89 -14.76
CA ILE A 133 9.62 -1.05 -15.85
C ILE A 133 10.01 -0.15 -17.04
N GLY A 134 10.77 0.92 -16.80
CA GLY A 134 11.19 1.85 -17.84
C GLY A 134 10.10 2.83 -18.25
N GLU A 135 9.06 3.03 -17.42
CA GLU A 135 8.02 4.03 -17.69
C GLU A 135 8.60 5.44 -17.75
N GLU A 136 8.27 6.23 -18.76
CA GLU A 136 8.75 7.62 -18.84
C GLU A 136 8.04 8.50 -17.79
N ILE A 137 8.82 9.10 -16.88
CA ILE A 137 8.29 10.07 -15.93
C ILE A 137 7.95 11.37 -16.68
N SER A 138 6.66 11.58 -16.91
CA SER A 138 6.12 12.84 -17.44
C SER A 138 6.39 14.01 -16.48
N MET A 139 6.47 15.23 -17.03
CA MET A 139 6.61 16.47 -16.27
C MET A 139 5.50 16.64 -15.20
N ILE A 140 4.30 16.09 -15.47
CA ILE A 140 3.16 16.08 -14.55
C ILE A 140 3.42 15.18 -13.32
N ASN A 141 4.01 14.00 -13.51
CA ASN A 141 4.36 13.10 -12.41
C ASN A 141 5.42 13.76 -11.50
N CYS A 142 6.38 14.48 -12.10
CA CYS A 142 7.40 15.21 -11.36
C CYS A 142 6.81 16.35 -10.51
N LEU A 143 5.79 17.06 -11.03
CA LEU A 143 5.04 18.07 -10.27
C LEU A 143 4.22 17.43 -9.14
N GLY A 144 3.61 16.26 -9.38
CA GLY A 144 2.91 15.48 -8.37
C GLY A 144 3.82 15.10 -7.20
N ILE A 145 5.01 14.56 -7.48
CA ILE A 145 6.02 14.21 -6.48
C ILE A 145 6.41 15.44 -5.64
N LEU A 146 6.71 16.57 -6.29
CA LEU A 146 7.05 17.82 -5.61
C LEU A 146 5.92 18.30 -4.69
N LEU A 147 4.66 18.20 -5.12
CA LEU A 147 3.50 18.64 -4.35
C LEU A 147 3.27 17.74 -3.13
N VAL A 148 3.48 16.43 -3.26
CA VAL A 148 3.44 15.50 -2.13
C VAL A 148 4.57 15.81 -1.13
N MET A 149 5.80 16.03 -1.60
CA MET A 149 6.91 16.44 -0.73
C MET A 149 6.61 17.74 0.01
N PHE A 150 6.02 18.73 -0.67
CA PHE A 150 5.66 20.00 -0.04
C PHE A 150 4.56 19.83 1.02
N ALA A 151 3.57 18.98 0.76
CA ALA A 151 2.51 18.65 1.71
C ALA A 151 3.08 17.97 2.98
N VAL A 152 4.03 17.05 2.80
CA VAL A 152 4.74 16.37 3.90
C VAL A 152 5.51 17.38 4.76
N ILE A 153 6.28 18.27 4.15
CA ILE A 153 7.07 19.29 4.84
C ILE A 153 6.15 20.23 5.64
N LEU A 154 5.07 20.70 5.02
CA LEU A 154 4.12 21.61 5.67
C LEU A 154 3.39 20.94 6.85
N SER A 155 2.97 19.69 6.68
CA SER A 155 2.35 18.89 7.75
C SER A 155 3.31 18.72 8.94
N THR A 156 4.58 18.46 8.65
CA THR A 156 5.63 18.34 9.67
C THR A 156 5.88 19.66 10.40
N HIS A 157 5.86 20.78 9.69
CA HIS A 157 6.10 22.10 10.28
C HIS A 157 4.97 22.61 11.16
N ARG A 158 3.70 22.32 10.82
CA ARG A 158 2.55 22.76 11.62
C ARG A 158 2.58 22.16 13.02
N ASN A 159 2.94 20.88 13.14
CA ASN A 159 2.92 20.17 14.42
C ASN A 159 4.09 20.53 15.36
N ARG A 160 5.14 21.22 14.87
CA ARG A 160 6.23 21.75 15.69
C ARG A 160 5.88 23.06 16.41
N ILE A 161 4.76 23.68 16.08
CA ILE A 161 4.31 24.96 16.67
C ILE A 161 3.34 24.69 17.84
N ASP A 162 2.80 23.48 17.95
CA ASP A 162 1.79 23.08 18.94
C ASP A 162 2.38 22.22 20.11
N ILE A 163 3.71 22.19 20.29
CA ILE A 163 4.42 21.58 21.44
C ILE A 163 5.20 22.68 22.16
#